data_AF-A0A2R7Y1G6-F1
#
_entry.id   AF-A0A2R7Y1G6-F1
#
_cell.length_a   1.000
_cell.length_b   1.000
_cell.length_c   1.000
_cell.angle_alpha   90.00
_cell.angle_beta   90.00
_cell.angle_gamma   90.00
#
_symmetry.space_group_name_H-M   'P 1'
#
loop_
_entity.id
_entity.type
_entity.pdbx_description
1 polymer ?
#
loop_
_entity_poly.entity_id
_entity_poly.type
_entity_poly.pdbx_seq_one_letter_code
_entity_poly.pdbx_strand_id
1 'polypeptide(L)'
;MVRALTLKVLDRDAKEVSRVEVDTDMLKTYIEKKKDLGTDWFARILYSAFASVHPVVTTTREDGGTDASGASFCYGCCRCHIWIGVGTGTTPPTRQDYKLEAEKDVKPATARYIDGTGVVIITTSFVFNQDIDISEVGLFLCDGDINAGGPGARTLLDRTVLDAPVHVAAQQTLYVEYRIAV
;
A
#
# COMPACT_ATOMS: atom_id res chain seq x y z
N MET A 1 -13.00 5.02 2.23
CA MET A 1 -11.96 4.42 1.39
C MET A 1 -12.06 2.92 1.58
N VAL A 2 -12.26 2.16 0.50
CA VAL A 2 -12.30 0.69 0.54
C VAL A 2 -10.96 0.19 0.01
N ARG A 3 -10.39 -0.84 0.62
CA ARG A 3 -9.16 -1.47 0.15
C ARG A 3 -9.36 -2.97 0.00
N ALA A 4 -8.54 -3.57 -0.83
CA ALA A 4 -8.36 -5.01 -0.91
C ALA A 4 -6.88 -5.34 -0.79
N LEU A 5 -6.60 -6.55 -0.32
CA LEU A 5 -5.26 -7.10 -0.17
C LEU A 5 -5.17 -8.42 -0.93
N THR A 6 -4.08 -8.65 -1.65
CA THR A 6 -3.77 -9.90 -2.32
C THR A 6 -2.37 -10.34 -1.97
N LEU A 7 -2.23 -11.57 -1.48
CA LEU A 7 -0.96 -12.25 -1.27
C LEU A 7 -0.85 -13.35 -2.31
N LYS A 8 0.31 -13.46 -2.97
CA LYS A 8 0.64 -14.55 -3.88
C LYS A 8 1.97 -15.16 -3.48
N VAL A 9 2.02 -16.47 -3.36
CA VAL A 9 3.29 -17.19 -3.22
C VAL A 9 3.70 -17.69 -4.58
N LEU A 10 4.90 -17.31 -5.00
CA LEU A 10 5.49 -17.70 -6.27
C LEU A 10 6.66 -18.64 -6.01
N ASP A 11 6.78 -19.69 -6.82
CA ASP A 11 7.98 -20.53 -6.83
C ASP A 11 9.18 -19.82 -7.49
N ARG A 12 10.30 -20.54 -7.61
CA ARG A 12 11.55 -20.02 -8.18
C ARG A 12 11.43 -19.64 -9.66
N ASP A 13 10.44 -20.21 -10.36
CA ASP A 13 10.15 -19.94 -11.77
C ASP A 13 9.06 -18.87 -11.92
N ALA A 14 8.74 -18.14 -10.83
CA ALA A 14 7.71 -17.12 -10.73
C ALA A 14 6.28 -17.63 -11.01
N LYS A 15 6.03 -18.94 -10.87
CA LYS A 15 4.70 -19.51 -11.01
C LYS A 15 3.94 -19.40 -9.69
N GLU A 16 2.68 -18.98 -9.77
CA GLU A 16 1.79 -18.88 -8.60
C GLU A 16 1.50 -20.28 -8.02
N VAL A 17 1.85 -20.46 -6.74
CA VAL A 17 1.66 -21.68 -5.95
C VAL A 17 0.46 -21.54 -5.02
N SER A 18 0.26 -20.35 -4.45
CA SER A 18 -0.90 -20.04 -3.61
C SER A 18 -1.28 -18.57 -3.74
N ARG A 19 -2.54 -18.28 -3.43
CA ARG A 19 -3.11 -16.94 -3.45
C ARG A 19 -4.14 -16.79 -2.34
N VAL A 20 -4.05 -15.68 -1.62
CA VAL A 20 -5.05 -15.24 -0.63
C VAL A 20 -5.52 -13.85 -0.99
N GLU A 21 -6.82 -13.64 -0.89
CA GLU A 21 -7.47 -12.37 -1.16
C GLU A 21 -8.30 -11.94 0.04
N VAL A 22 -8.23 -10.66 0.40
CA VAL A 22 -8.99 -10.05 1.48
C VAL A 22 -9.73 -8.84 0.90
N ASP A 23 -11.04 -8.78 1.12
CA ASP A 23 -11.94 -7.69 0.73
C ASP A 23 -12.00 -7.37 -0.79
N THR A 24 -11.60 -8.30 -1.67
CA THR A 24 -11.61 -8.07 -3.12
C THR A 24 -13.03 -7.91 -3.69
N ASP A 25 -13.99 -8.62 -3.12
CA ASP A 25 -15.43 -8.53 -3.41
C ASP A 25 -16.04 -7.22 -2.93
N MET A 26 -15.65 -6.74 -1.74
CA MET A 26 -16.05 -5.44 -1.19
C MET A 26 -15.52 -4.31 -2.06
N LEU A 27 -14.24 -4.37 -2.45
CA LEU A 27 -13.65 -3.39 -3.37
C LEU A 27 -14.38 -3.35 -4.71
N LYS A 28 -14.64 -4.52 -5.30
CA LYS A 28 -15.38 -4.63 -6.56
C LYS A 28 -16.78 -4.02 -6.44
N THR A 29 -17.52 -4.41 -5.40
CA THR A 29 -18.87 -3.89 -5.12
C THR A 29 -18.86 -2.38 -4.93
N TYR A 30 -17.85 -1.84 -4.24
CA TYR A 30 -17.69 -0.41 -4.05
C TYR A 30 -17.53 0.30 -5.39
N ILE A 31 -16.60 -0.16 -6.24
CA ILE A 31 -16.35 0.44 -7.56
C ILE A 31 -17.61 0.38 -8.44
N GLU A 32 -18.33 -0.73 -8.45
CA GLU A 32 -19.54 -0.91 -9.28
C GLU A 32 -20.72 -0.02 -8.83
N LYS A 33 -20.81 0.29 -7.54
CA LYS A 33 -21.94 1.03 -6.96
C LYS A 33 -21.64 2.50 -6.68
N LYS A 34 -20.38 2.93 -6.79
CA LYS A 34 -19.97 4.29 -6.46
C LYS A 34 -20.69 5.28 -7.37
N LYS A 35 -21.31 6.30 -6.76
CA LYS A 35 -22.03 7.36 -7.48
C LYS A 35 -21.20 8.63 -7.64
N ASP A 36 -20.27 8.86 -6.71
CA ASP A 36 -19.26 9.91 -6.79
C ASP A 36 -18.03 9.36 -7.51
N LEU A 37 -17.75 9.81 -8.73
CA LEU A 37 -16.46 9.50 -9.34
C LEU A 37 -15.44 10.41 -8.66
N GLY A 38 -14.73 9.89 -7.66
CA GLY A 38 -13.44 10.47 -7.28
C GLY A 38 -12.68 10.69 -8.59
N THR A 39 -12.36 11.94 -8.91
CA THR A 39 -11.79 12.26 -10.22
C THR A 39 -10.43 11.59 -10.35
N ASP A 40 -9.97 11.39 -11.59
CA ASP A 40 -8.58 10.95 -11.83
C ASP A 40 -7.59 11.88 -11.12
N TRP A 41 -7.94 13.16 -10.93
CA TRP A 41 -7.15 14.10 -10.13
C TRP A 41 -7.02 13.70 -8.67
N PHE A 42 -8.12 13.31 -8.01
CA PHE A 42 -8.06 12.84 -6.62
C PHE A 42 -7.22 11.56 -6.51
N ALA A 43 -7.33 10.66 -7.48
CA ALA A 43 -6.54 9.44 -7.51
C ALA A 43 -5.06 9.69 -7.75
N ARG A 44 -4.71 10.63 -8.63
CA ARG A 44 -3.34 11.08 -8.89
C ARG A 44 -2.73 11.75 -7.65
N ILE A 45 -3.50 12.56 -6.92
CA ILE A 45 -3.07 13.15 -5.64
C ILE A 45 -2.77 12.03 -4.64
N LEU A 46 -3.68 11.07 -4.45
CA LEU A 46 -3.47 9.96 -3.54
C LEU A 46 -2.25 9.11 -3.94
N TYR A 47 -2.13 8.76 -5.22
CA TYR A 47 -0.97 8.08 -5.78
C TYR A 47 0.33 8.86 -5.53
N SER A 48 0.33 10.18 -5.72
CA SER A 48 1.52 11.02 -5.52
C SER A 48 2.02 10.98 -4.08
N ALA A 49 1.12 10.85 -3.10
CA ALA A 49 1.47 10.67 -1.70
C ALA A 49 2.19 9.33 -1.43
N PHE A 50 1.97 8.32 -2.30
CA PHE A 50 2.49 6.96 -2.14
C PHE A 50 3.69 6.62 -3.01
N ALA A 51 3.84 7.28 -4.17
CA ALA A 51 4.76 6.86 -5.21
C ALA A 51 6.23 7.24 -4.97
N SER A 52 6.57 7.92 -3.86
CA SER A 52 7.93 8.36 -3.53
C SER A 52 8.64 9.13 -4.65
N VAL A 53 7.89 9.63 -5.62
CA VAL A 53 8.40 10.52 -6.66
C VAL A 53 8.58 11.89 -6.02
N HIS A 54 9.69 12.57 -6.36
CA HIS A 54 9.97 13.97 -6.05
C HIS A 54 8.69 14.79 -5.98
N PRO A 55 8.58 15.79 -5.07
CA PRO A 55 7.32 16.50 -4.83
C PRO A 55 6.67 16.80 -6.16
N VAL A 56 5.65 16.01 -6.52
CA VAL A 56 4.83 16.30 -7.67
C VAL A 56 3.99 17.43 -7.13
N VAL A 57 4.50 18.65 -7.33
CA VAL A 57 3.72 19.84 -7.13
C VAL A 57 2.58 19.70 -8.13
N THR A 58 1.49 19.09 -7.69
CA THR A 58 0.27 19.00 -8.46
C THR A 58 -0.36 20.38 -8.33
N THR A 59 0.09 21.31 -9.16
CA THR A 59 -0.59 22.59 -9.31
C THR A 59 -1.91 22.33 -10.01
N THR A 60 -3.00 22.27 -9.27
CA THR A 60 -4.34 22.36 -9.87
C THR A 60 -4.60 23.84 -10.15
N ARG A 61 -4.69 24.20 -11.43
CA ARG A 61 -5.16 25.51 -11.86
C ARG A 61 -6.59 25.33 -12.36
N GLU A 62 -7.54 26.02 -11.73
CA GLU A 62 -8.86 26.22 -12.36
C GLU A 62 -8.68 27.24 -13.48
N ASP A 63 -8.75 26.79 -14.73
CA ASP A 63 -8.87 27.71 -15.87
C ASP A 63 -10.32 28.23 -15.92
N GLY A 64 -10.60 29.30 -15.18
CA GLY A 64 -11.89 30.03 -15.26
C GLY A 64 -12.41 30.71 -13.98
N GLY A 65 -11.79 30.50 -12.82
CA GLY A 65 -12.19 31.14 -11.56
C GLY A 65 -11.45 32.47 -11.31
N THR A 66 -12.16 33.50 -10.85
CA THR A 66 -11.59 34.84 -10.53
C THR A 66 -10.70 34.88 -9.28
N ASP A 67 -10.56 33.79 -8.55
CA ASP A 67 -9.53 33.60 -7.52
C ASP A 67 -9.40 32.10 -7.24
N ALA A 68 -8.23 31.52 -7.48
CA ALA A 68 -7.87 30.21 -6.97
C ALA A 68 -6.34 30.15 -6.83
N SER A 69 -5.86 30.54 -5.65
CA SER A 69 -4.52 30.18 -5.19
C SER A 69 -4.38 28.67 -5.28
N GLY A 70 -3.51 28.20 -6.19
CA GLY A 70 -3.28 26.77 -6.39
C GLY A 70 -2.98 26.06 -5.07
N ALA A 71 -3.68 24.97 -4.80
CA ALA A 71 -3.36 24.11 -3.67
C ALA A 71 -2.05 23.38 -3.99
N SER A 72 -0.95 23.82 -3.40
CA SER A 72 0.32 23.10 -3.43
C SER A 72 0.36 22.13 -2.25
N PHE A 73 0.20 20.83 -2.50
CA PHE A 73 0.52 19.81 -1.51
C PHE A 73 2.04 19.63 -1.48
N CYS A 74 2.71 20.52 -0.75
CA CYS A 74 4.13 20.41 -0.47
C CYS A 74 4.31 19.61 0.83
N TYR A 75 4.68 18.34 0.73
CA TYR A 75 5.39 17.68 1.82
C TYR A 75 6.80 18.28 1.85
N GLY A 76 6.97 19.34 2.65
CA GLY A 76 8.21 20.08 2.77
C GLY A 76 9.38 19.15 3.12
N CYS A 77 10.44 19.23 2.31
CA CYS A 77 11.76 18.58 2.39
C CYS A 77 11.88 17.06 2.62
N CYS A 78 10.88 16.36 3.14
CA CYS A 78 10.95 14.95 3.46
C CYS A 78 10.22 14.10 2.41
N ARG A 79 10.93 13.10 1.86
CA ARG A 79 10.33 12.12 0.96
C ARG A 79 9.48 11.16 1.79
N CYS A 80 8.18 11.11 1.54
CA CYS A 80 7.35 10.06 2.09
C CYS A 80 7.53 8.77 1.29
N HIS A 81 7.75 7.67 2.00
CA HIS A 81 7.90 6.36 1.40
C HIS A 81 6.80 5.43 1.91
N ILE A 82 6.20 4.66 1.00
CA ILE A 82 5.30 3.59 1.40
C ILE A 82 6.09 2.31 1.57
N TRP A 83 5.77 1.59 2.62
CA TRP A 83 6.35 0.30 2.95
C TRP A 83 5.23 -0.69 3.22
N ILE A 84 5.51 -1.96 2.95
CA ILE A 84 4.67 -3.07 3.37
C ILE A 84 5.50 -3.91 4.32
N GLY A 85 4.91 -4.28 5.45
CA GLY A 85 5.48 -5.23 6.40
C GLY A 85 4.66 -6.51 6.42
N VAL A 86 5.32 -7.61 6.76
CA VAL A 86 4.69 -8.92 6.95
C VAL A 86 5.11 -9.50 8.29
N GLY A 87 4.20 -10.23 8.91
CA GLY A 87 4.36 -10.75 10.26
C GLY A 87 3.60 -12.04 10.52
N THR A 88 3.77 -12.53 11.74
CA THR A 88 3.12 -13.75 12.24
C THR A 88 2.16 -13.45 13.39
N GLY A 89 1.70 -12.21 13.50
CA GLY A 89 0.69 -11.82 14.48
C GLY A 89 -0.66 -12.46 14.16
N THR A 90 -1.41 -12.78 15.19
CA THR A 90 -2.73 -13.44 15.07
C THR A 90 -3.81 -12.72 15.88
N THR A 91 -3.43 -11.76 16.71
CA THR A 91 -4.38 -10.96 17.48
C THR A 91 -5.10 -9.99 16.55
N PRO A 92 -6.45 -10.00 16.49
CA PRO A 92 -7.23 -9.12 15.63
C PRO A 92 -6.82 -7.64 15.76
N PRO A 93 -6.79 -6.88 14.65
CA PRO A 93 -6.33 -5.51 14.66
C PRO A 93 -7.27 -4.57 15.44
N THR A 94 -6.67 -3.61 16.14
CA THR A 94 -7.37 -2.52 16.83
C THR A 94 -7.00 -1.17 16.24
N ARG A 95 -7.82 -0.14 16.49
CA ARG A 95 -7.52 1.23 16.04
C ARG A 95 -6.33 1.86 16.77
N GLN A 96 -5.87 1.23 17.85
CA GLN A 96 -4.75 1.69 18.66
C GLN A 96 -3.43 1.04 18.24
N ASP A 97 -3.46 0.07 17.32
CA ASP A 97 -2.27 -0.58 16.83
C ASP A 97 -1.43 0.40 16.01
N TYR A 98 -0.14 0.48 16.32
CA TYR A 98 0.83 1.36 15.66
C TYR A 98 2.02 0.60 15.07
N LYS A 99 2.00 -0.74 15.16
CA LYS A 99 2.98 -1.67 14.59
C LYS A 99 2.33 -3.02 14.31
N LEU A 100 3.03 -3.88 13.56
CA LEU A 100 2.69 -5.30 13.52
C LEU A 100 2.96 -5.94 14.88
N GLU A 101 2.14 -6.93 15.23
CA GLU A 101 2.30 -7.66 16.49
C GLU A 101 3.61 -8.47 16.48
N ALA A 102 3.90 -9.16 15.37
CA ALA A 102 5.10 -9.97 15.21
C ALA A 102 5.73 -9.77 13.82
N GLU A 103 6.28 -8.58 13.55
CA GLU A 103 6.98 -8.23 12.30
C GLU A 103 8.13 -9.22 12.02
N LYS A 104 8.22 -9.67 10.76
CA LYS A 104 9.29 -10.55 10.26
C LYS A 104 10.17 -9.87 9.24
N ASP A 105 9.55 -9.11 8.34
CA ASP A 105 10.27 -8.31 7.36
C ASP A 105 9.40 -7.11 6.94
N VAL A 106 10.06 -6.07 6.43
CA VAL A 106 9.45 -4.83 5.95
C VAL A 106 10.26 -4.29 4.79
N LYS A 107 9.58 -3.96 3.69
CA LYS A 107 10.25 -3.49 2.47
C LYS A 107 9.59 -2.26 1.89
N PRO A 108 10.37 -1.41 1.19
CA PRO A 108 9.79 -0.35 0.38
C PRO A 108 8.79 -0.96 -0.61
N ALA A 109 7.68 -0.25 -0.81
CA ALA A 109 6.68 -0.61 -1.79
C ALA A 109 6.70 0.38 -2.95
N THR A 110 6.19 -0.07 -4.09
CA THR A 110 5.95 0.78 -5.25
C THR A 110 4.45 1.05 -5.36
N ALA A 111 4.09 2.29 -5.70
CA ALA A 111 2.71 2.63 -6.01
C ALA A 111 2.55 2.86 -7.52
N ARG A 112 1.35 2.59 -8.04
CA ARG A 112 0.94 2.94 -9.40
C ARG A 112 -0.54 3.27 -9.46
N TYR A 113 -0.91 4.17 -10.37
CA TYR A 113 -2.29 4.48 -10.71
C TYR A 113 -2.48 4.38 -12.22
N ILE A 114 -3.64 3.89 -12.65
CA ILE A 114 -4.06 3.87 -14.06
C ILE A 114 -5.34 4.71 -14.15
N ASP A 115 -5.31 5.75 -14.99
CA ASP A 115 -6.47 6.62 -15.19
C ASP A 115 -7.73 5.83 -15.58
N GLY A 116 -8.88 6.28 -15.08
CA GLY A 116 -10.17 5.63 -15.28
C GLY A 116 -10.41 4.37 -14.44
N THR A 117 -9.42 3.89 -13.67
CA THR A 117 -9.63 2.71 -12.79
C THR A 117 -10.17 3.07 -11.42
N GLY A 118 -9.93 4.29 -10.94
CA GLY A 118 -10.29 4.70 -9.57
C GLY A 118 -9.59 3.87 -8.48
N VAL A 119 -8.49 3.19 -8.81
CA VAL A 119 -7.77 2.31 -7.87
C VAL A 119 -6.28 2.61 -7.88
N VAL A 120 -5.73 2.96 -6.72
CA VAL A 120 -4.29 3.01 -6.50
C VAL A 120 -3.80 1.63 -6.08
N ILE A 121 -2.72 1.16 -6.70
CA ILE A 121 -2.14 -0.16 -6.50
C ILE A 121 -0.78 0.00 -5.85
N ILE A 122 -0.55 -0.68 -4.73
CA ILE A 122 0.71 -0.61 -3.95
C ILE A 122 1.26 -2.03 -3.80
N THR A 123 2.51 -2.26 -4.18
CA THR A 123 3.08 -3.61 -4.27
C THR A 123 4.47 -3.72 -3.68
N THR A 124 4.80 -4.88 -3.11
CA THR A 124 6.18 -5.28 -2.78
C THR A 124 6.35 -6.80 -2.85
N SER A 125 7.57 -7.29 -2.68
CA SER A 125 7.87 -8.72 -2.65
C SER A 125 8.94 -9.11 -1.63
N PHE A 126 8.72 -10.23 -0.95
CA PHE A 126 9.60 -10.80 0.07
C PHE A 126 10.15 -12.15 -0.40
N VAL A 127 11.38 -12.45 0.00
CA VAL A 127 12.00 -13.78 -0.20
C VAL A 127 12.61 -14.16 1.13
N PHE A 128 12.30 -15.37 1.60
CA PHE A 128 12.75 -15.86 2.90
C PHE A 128 13.77 -16.99 2.73
N ASN A 129 14.74 -17.06 3.64
CA ASN A 129 15.76 -18.11 3.63
C ASN A 129 15.32 -19.39 4.38
N GLN A 130 14.15 -19.37 5.00
CA GLN A 130 13.55 -20.48 5.72
C GLN A 130 12.04 -20.45 5.49
N ASP A 131 11.41 -21.59 5.71
CA ASP A 131 9.94 -21.70 5.67
C ASP A 131 9.32 -20.78 6.72
N ILE A 132 8.26 -20.08 6.34
CA ILE A 132 7.56 -19.14 7.22
C ILE A 132 6.07 -19.09 6.90
N ASP A 133 5.25 -19.02 7.95
CA ASP A 133 3.82 -18.78 7.84
C ASP A 133 3.55 -17.31 8.10
N ILE A 134 2.97 -16.61 7.13
CA ILE A 134 2.59 -15.19 7.25
C ILE A 134 1.10 -15.10 7.58
N SER A 135 0.78 -14.51 8.72
CA SER A 135 -0.61 -14.32 9.18
C SER A 135 -1.00 -12.86 9.32
N GLU A 136 -0.07 -11.94 9.06
CA GLU A 136 -0.27 -10.52 9.29
C GLU A 136 0.44 -9.69 8.21
N VAL A 137 -0.21 -8.65 7.71
CA VAL A 137 0.35 -7.70 6.74
C VAL A 137 0.03 -6.28 7.19
N GLY A 138 0.98 -5.36 7.02
CA GLY A 138 0.75 -3.95 7.30
C GLY A 138 1.20 -3.04 6.17
N LEU A 139 0.47 -1.95 6.01
CA LEU A 139 0.82 -0.83 5.13
C LEU A 139 1.34 0.32 5.99
N PHE A 140 2.49 0.88 5.63
CA PHE A 140 3.14 1.94 6.40
C PHE A 140 3.43 3.15 5.53
N LEU A 141 3.30 4.33 6.13
CA LEU A 141 3.87 5.57 5.65
C LEU A 141 5.14 5.86 6.45
N CYS A 142 6.27 6.04 5.78
CA CYS A 142 7.55 6.38 6.37
C CYS A 142 7.90 7.83 6.06
N ASP A 143 8.06 8.65 7.11
CA ASP A 143 8.55 10.01 6.99
C ASP A 143 10.07 10.05 7.23
N GLY A 144 10.85 10.05 6.15
CA GLY A 144 12.30 10.18 6.23
C GLY A 144 12.98 10.01 4.87
N ASP A 145 14.01 10.80 4.61
CA ASP A 145 14.84 10.64 3.43
C ASP A 145 15.61 9.31 3.52
N ILE A 146 15.23 8.32 2.71
CA ILE A 146 15.94 7.03 2.62
C ILE A 146 17.44 7.22 2.30
N ASN A 147 17.83 8.35 1.71
CA ASN A 147 19.22 8.68 1.40
C ASN A 147 20.00 9.27 2.60
N ALA A 148 19.32 9.69 3.66
CA ALA A 148 19.95 10.22 4.87
C ALA A 148 20.40 9.13 5.86
N GLY A 149 20.36 7.85 5.47
CA GLY A 149 20.98 6.74 6.20
C GLY A 149 20.14 6.15 7.34
N GLY A 150 18.87 6.50 7.47
CA GLY A 150 17.96 5.87 8.42
C GLY A 150 16.54 5.78 7.88
N PRO A 151 15.82 4.65 8.10
CA PRO A 151 14.40 4.62 7.86
C PRO A 151 13.74 5.62 8.80
N GLY A 152 13.01 6.56 8.24
CA GLY A 152 12.17 7.48 8.98
C GLY A 152 11.18 6.80 9.92
N ALA A 153 10.47 7.59 10.72
CA ALA A 153 9.40 7.06 11.55
C ALA A 153 8.32 6.42 10.65
N ARG A 154 8.03 5.14 10.88
CA ARG A 154 6.98 4.40 10.18
C ARG A 154 5.66 4.55 10.92
N THR A 155 4.66 5.10 10.26
CA THR A 155 3.28 5.19 10.71
C THR A 155 2.47 4.07 10.06
N LEU A 156 1.86 3.20 10.87
CA LEU A 156 0.98 2.13 10.38
C LEU A 156 -0.35 2.73 9.88
N LEU A 157 -0.68 2.46 8.63
CA LEU A 157 -1.91 2.92 7.97
C LEU A 157 -3.00 1.84 7.96
N ASP A 158 -2.60 0.59 7.76
CA ASP A 158 -3.48 -0.59 7.74
C ASP A 158 -2.74 -1.76 8.39
N ARG A 159 -3.49 -2.57 9.14
CA ARG A 159 -3.05 -3.84 9.72
C ARG A 159 -4.10 -4.88 9.38
N THR A 160 -3.71 -5.89 8.63
CA THR A 160 -4.57 -7.01 8.26
C THR A 160 -4.04 -8.27 8.91
N VAL A 161 -4.86 -8.94 9.71
CA VAL A 161 -4.61 -10.31 10.16
C VAL A 161 -5.43 -11.23 9.27
N LEU A 162 -4.81 -12.28 8.74
CA LEU A 162 -5.42 -13.25 7.83
C LEU A 162 -6.17 -14.32 8.63
N ASP A 163 -7.31 -14.77 8.11
CA ASP A 163 -8.08 -15.86 8.73
C ASP A 163 -7.29 -17.18 8.77
N ALA A 164 -6.42 -17.39 7.79
CA ALA A 164 -5.50 -18.52 7.72
C ALA A 164 -4.10 -18.03 7.31
N PRO A 165 -3.02 -18.54 7.95
CA PRO A 165 -1.67 -18.20 7.54
C PRO A 165 -1.34 -18.64 6.11
N VAL A 166 -0.55 -17.83 5.41
CA VAL A 166 0.02 -18.14 4.10
C VAL A 166 1.41 -18.73 4.32
N HIS A 167 1.57 -20.00 3.99
CA HIS A 167 2.86 -20.67 4.02
C HIS A 167 3.73 -20.23 2.84
N VAL A 168 4.96 -19.80 3.14
CA VAL A 168 5.99 -19.42 2.18
C VAL A 168 7.22 -20.27 2.46
N ALA A 169 7.53 -21.22 1.58
CA ALA A 169 8.71 -22.05 1.73
C ALA A 169 10.00 -21.25 1.47
N ALA A 170 11.13 -21.75 1.96
CA ALA A 170 12.43 -21.16 1.71
C ALA A 170 12.68 -20.94 0.21
N GLN A 171 13.18 -19.76 -0.14
CA GLN A 171 13.46 -19.32 -1.51
C GLN A 171 12.22 -19.15 -2.41
N GLN A 172 10.99 -19.22 -1.87
CA GLN A 172 9.81 -18.72 -2.57
C GLN A 172 9.68 -17.21 -2.42
N THR A 173 8.94 -16.61 -3.34
CA THR A 173 8.62 -15.18 -3.28
C THR A 173 7.21 -14.98 -2.79
N LEU A 174 7.03 -14.20 -1.73
CA LEU A 174 5.73 -13.66 -1.34
C LEU A 174 5.54 -12.31 -2.01
N TYR A 175 4.61 -12.21 -2.94
CA TYR A 175 4.16 -10.96 -3.55
C TYR A 175 2.94 -10.43 -2.80
N VAL A 176 2.96 -9.15 -2.44
CA VAL A 176 1.88 -8.47 -1.71
C VAL A 176 1.39 -7.29 -2.52
N GLU A 177 0.08 -7.20 -2.72
CA GLU A 177 -0.59 -6.11 -3.44
C GLU A 177 -1.74 -5.55 -2.60
N TYR A 178 -1.70 -4.26 -2.32
CA TYR A 178 -2.85 -3.48 -1.87
C TYR A 178 -3.50 -2.78 -3.06
N ARG A 179 -4.83 -2.79 -3.08
CA ARG A 179 -5.65 -2.04 -4.03
C ARG A 179 -6.58 -1.12 -3.25
N ILE A 180 -6.45 0.19 -3.43
CA ILE A 180 -7.17 1.19 -2.65
C ILE A 180 -8.09 1.96 -3.59
N ALA A 181 -9.39 1.90 -3.33
CA ALA A 181 -10.38 2.66 -4.07
C ALA A 181 -10.32 4.13 -3.71
N VAL A 182 -10.38 4.97 -4.74
CA VAL A 182 -10.43 6.41 -4.68
C VAL A 182 -11.87 6.88 -4.80
#